data_AF-A0A3B3QQI9-F1
#
_entry.id   AF-A0A3B3QQI9-F1
#
_cell.length_a   1.000
_cell.length_b   1.000
_cell.length_c   1.000
_cell.angle_alpha   90.00
_cell.angle_beta   90.00
_cell.angle_gamma   90.00
#
_symmetry.space_group_name_H-M   'P 1'
#
loop_
_entity.id
_entity.type
_entity.pdbx_description
1 polymer ?
#
loop_
_entity_poly.entity_id
_entity_poly.type
_entity_poly.pdbx_seq_one_letter_code
_entity_poly.pdbx_strand_id
1 'polypeptide(L)'
;YFSDARHWFAFQKLCGKIYRIGQRLDEQEAVQKRTFTKWINSHLAKRTPPLVVNDLFEDIKDGVKLLALLEVLSGQKLVSLSDP
;
A
#
# COMPACT_ATOMS: atom_id res chain seq x y z
N TYR A 1 -1.47 -10.85 11.93
CA TYR A 1 -2.07 -11.15 10.62
C TYR A 1 -1.55 -10.14 9.59
N PHE A 2 -0.60 -10.60 8.77
CA PHE A 2 0.10 -9.91 7.66
C PHE A 2 0.75 -8.54 7.96
N SER A 3 1.90 -8.57 8.62
CA SER A 3 2.74 -7.39 8.90
C SER A 3 3.88 -7.16 7.88
N ASP A 4 3.99 -7.98 6.82
CA ASP A 4 5.16 -7.95 5.91
C ASP A 4 4.75 -8.02 4.44
N ALA A 5 5.17 -7.03 3.65
CA ALA A 5 4.97 -6.95 2.21
C ALA A 5 5.59 -8.15 1.46
N ARG A 6 6.57 -8.85 2.04
CA ARG A 6 7.16 -10.07 1.47
C ARG A 6 6.18 -11.24 1.46
N HIS A 7 5.41 -11.41 2.54
CA HIS A 7 4.34 -12.40 2.56
C HIS A 7 3.20 -12.02 1.61
N TRP A 8 2.96 -10.71 1.41
CA TRP A 8 2.00 -10.20 0.43
C TRP A 8 2.40 -10.56 -1.03
N PHE A 9 3.64 -10.29 -1.43
CA PHE A 9 4.14 -10.69 -2.75
C PHE A 9 4.18 -12.22 -2.92
N ALA A 10 4.47 -12.98 -1.86
CA ALA A 10 4.40 -14.44 -1.87
C ALA A 10 2.95 -14.94 -2.04
N PHE A 11 1.98 -14.31 -1.38
CA PHE A 11 0.55 -14.61 -1.53
C PHE A 11 0.05 -14.26 -2.93
N GLN A 12 0.45 -13.12 -3.49
CA GLN A 12 0.18 -12.74 -4.88
C GLN A 12 0.75 -13.77 -5.87
N LYS A 13 1.99 -14.24 -5.66
CA LYS A 13 2.60 -15.32 -6.48
C LYS A 13 1.89 -16.67 -6.31
N LEU A 14 1.39 -16.97 -5.11
CA LEU A 14 0.65 -18.20 -4.82
C LEU A 14 -0.75 -18.17 -5.48
N CYS A 15 -1.50 -17.08 -5.32
CA CYS A 15 -2.77 -16.87 -6.00
C CYS A 15 -2.60 -16.85 -7.53
N GLY A 16 -1.56 -16.19 -8.06
CA GLY A 16 -1.26 -16.17 -9.49
C GLY A 16 -0.85 -17.54 -10.06
N LYS A 17 -0.20 -18.40 -9.26
CA LYS A 17 0.11 -19.79 -9.64
C LYS A 17 -1.13 -20.69 -9.64
N ILE A 18 -2.04 -20.50 -8.69
CA ILE A 18 -3.29 -21.28 -8.56
C ILE A 18 -4.28 -20.92 -9.68
N TYR A 19 -4.33 -19.65 -10.11
CA TYR A 19 -5.27 -19.15 -11.12
C TYR A 19 -4.72 -19.08 -12.56
N ARG A 20 -3.57 -19.71 -12.85
CA ARG A 20 -2.99 -19.77 -14.21
C ARG A 20 -3.85 -20.56 -15.22
N ILE A 21 -4.98 -21.12 -14.78
CA ILE A 21 -5.99 -21.77 -15.61
C ILE A 21 -7.18 -20.80 -15.75
N GLY A 22 -7.03 -19.83 -16.66
CA GLY A 22 -8.16 -19.06 -17.19
C GLY A 22 -8.50 -17.74 -16.49
N GLN A 23 -8.31 -16.65 -17.26
CA GLN A 23 -8.98 -15.34 -17.20
C GLN A 23 -8.38 -14.16 -16.37
N ARG A 24 -8.11 -13.10 -17.15
CA ARG A 24 -8.15 -11.63 -16.91
C ARG A 24 -7.13 -10.99 -15.97
N LEU A 25 -6.06 -10.47 -16.59
CA LEU A 25 -5.08 -9.56 -16.00
C LEU A 25 -5.73 -8.35 -15.29
N ASP A 26 -6.82 -7.81 -15.83
CA ASP A 26 -7.52 -6.64 -15.26
C ASP A 26 -8.12 -6.91 -13.87
N GLU A 27 -8.63 -8.13 -13.64
CA GLU A 27 -9.17 -8.51 -12.34
C GLU A 27 -8.03 -8.69 -11.32
N GLN A 28 -6.89 -9.23 -11.77
CA GLN A 28 -5.70 -9.30 -10.93
C GLN A 28 -5.15 -7.91 -10.58
N GLU A 29 -5.17 -6.96 -11.52
CA GLU A 29 -4.74 -5.58 -11.28
C GLU A 29 -5.67 -4.85 -10.31
N ALA A 30 -6.98 -5.00 -10.45
CA ALA A 30 -7.95 -4.42 -9.54
C ALA A 30 -7.83 -4.99 -8.11
N VAL A 31 -7.61 -6.30 -7.98
CA VAL A 31 -7.40 -6.95 -6.68
C VAL A 31 -6.08 -6.51 -6.05
N GLN A 32 -5.01 -6.39 -6.83
CA GLN A 32 -3.73 -5.87 -6.38
C GLN A 32 -3.86 -4.41 -5.90
N LYS A 33 -4.50 -3.54 -6.69
CA LYS A 33 -4.74 -2.13 -6.34
C LYS A 33 -5.53 -2.01 -5.04
N ARG A 34 -6.66 -2.72 -4.93
CA ARG A 34 -7.51 -2.69 -3.72
C ARG A 34 -6.77 -3.14 -2.49
N THR A 35 -5.97 -4.18 -2.61
CA THR A 35 -5.33 -4.75 -1.44
C THR A 35 -4.10 -3.96 -1.02
N PHE A 36 -3.33 -3.44 -1.98
CA PHE A 36 -2.26 -2.50 -1.68
C PHE A 36 -2.80 -1.22 -1.03
N THR A 37 -3.93 -0.70 -1.52
CA THR A 37 -4.62 0.45 -0.90
C THR A 37 -5.02 0.16 0.55
N LYS A 38 -5.61 -1.02 0.83
CA LYS A 38 -5.94 -1.43 2.21
C LYS A 38 -4.69 -1.57 3.09
N TRP A 39 -3.61 -2.10 2.55
CA TRP A 39 -2.35 -2.25 3.27
C TRP A 39 -1.77 -0.88 3.64
N ILE A 40 -1.75 0.08 2.71
CA ILE A 40 -1.32 1.46 2.99
C ILE A 40 -2.20 2.08 4.08
N ASN A 41 -3.52 1.98 3.95
CA ASN A 41 -4.46 2.53 4.93
C ASN A 41 -4.27 1.94 6.33
N SER A 42 -3.95 0.65 6.44
CA SER A 42 -3.63 0.00 7.73
C SER A 42 -2.37 0.59 8.40
N HIS A 43 -1.40 1.05 7.61
CA HIS A 43 -0.19 1.71 8.13
C HIS A 43 -0.46 3.18 8.43
N LEU A 44 -1.08 3.91 7.51
CA LEU A 44 -1.39 5.33 7.67
C LEU A 44 -2.39 5.61 8.79
N ALA A 45 -3.26 4.65 9.14
CA ALA A 45 -4.14 4.74 10.30
C ALA A 45 -3.38 4.75 11.65
N LYS A 46 -2.12 4.27 11.68
CA LYS A 46 -1.27 4.30 12.87
C LYS A 46 -0.55 5.64 13.06
N ARG A 47 -0.60 6.53 12.06
CA ARG A 47 -0.03 7.87 12.13
C ARG A 47 -0.99 8.80 12.89
N THR A 48 -0.42 9.81 13.54
CA THR A 48 -1.18 10.91 14.14
C THR A 48 -0.74 12.22 13.48
N PRO A 49 -1.61 12.93 12.73
CA PRO A 49 -2.99 12.57 12.40
C PRO A 49 -3.09 11.41 11.37
N PRO A 50 -4.18 10.63 11.41
CA PRO A 50 -4.38 9.51 10.49
C PRO A 50 -4.57 10.00 9.06
N LEU A 51 -3.99 9.27 8.10
CA LEU A 51 -4.16 9.51 6.67
C LEU A 51 -4.89 8.34 6.01
N VAL A 52 -5.63 8.65 4.94
CA VAL A 52 -6.37 7.66 4.15
C VAL A 52 -6.08 7.89 2.68
N VAL A 53 -5.89 6.78 1.97
CA VAL A 53 -5.79 6.69 0.51
C VAL A 53 -7.12 6.15 -0.01
N ASN A 54 -7.80 6.94 -0.84
CA ASN A 54 -9.04 6.59 -1.52
C ASN A 54 -8.77 6.19 -2.98
N ASP A 55 -7.93 6.96 -3.68
CA ASP A 55 -7.42 6.57 -5.00
C ASP A 55 -5.90 6.52 -4.98
N LEU A 56 -5.36 5.30 -4.95
CA LEU A 56 -3.92 5.03 -4.92
C LEU A 56 -3.10 5.89 -5.87
N PHE A 57 -3.56 6.11 -7.11
CA PHE A 57 -2.77 6.83 -8.10
C PHE A 57 -2.82 8.34 -7.92
N GLU A 58 -3.97 8.90 -7.55
CA GLU A 58 -4.08 10.34 -7.31
C GLU A 58 -3.48 10.72 -5.96
N ASP A 59 -3.73 9.91 -4.93
CA ASP A 59 -3.38 10.21 -3.55
C ASP A 59 -1.90 10.05 -3.21
N ILE A 60 -1.13 9.38 -4.07
CA ILE A 60 0.33 9.20 -3.93
C ILE A 60 1.11 10.19 -4.79
N LYS A 61 0.50 10.84 -5.81
CA LYS A 61 1.19 11.72 -6.76
C LYS A 61 1.95 12.87 -6.10
N ASP A 62 1.37 13.47 -5.06
CA ASP A 62 1.97 14.58 -4.33
C ASP A 62 3.14 14.15 -3.43
N GLY A 63 3.37 12.83 -3.27
CA GLY A 63 4.41 12.25 -2.44
C GLY A 63 4.14 12.33 -0.92
N VAL A 64 3.12 13.05 -0.47
CA VAL A 64 2.84 13.30 0.96
C VAL A 64 2.46 12.00 1.67
N LYS A 65 1.54 11.24 1.08
CA LYS A 65 1.10 9.96 1.67
C LYS A 65 2.17 8.88 1.54
N LEU A 66 3.05 8.98 0.54
CA LEU A 66 4.20 8.08 0.38
C LEU A 66 5.24 8.34 1.47
N LEU A 67 5.57 9.61 1.74
CA LEU A 67 6.45 9.99 2.84
C LEU A 67 5.89 9.52 4.17
N ALA A 68 4.62 9.79 4.46
CA ALA A 68 3.96 9.33 5.68
C ALA A 68 3.98 7.80 5.83
N LEU A 69 3.85 7.06 4.74
CA LEU A 69 3.96 5.59 4.74
C LEU A 69 5.39 5.16 5.08
N LEU A 70 6.41 5.81 4.51
CA LEU A 70 7.82 5.53 4.81
C LEU A 70 8.17 5.87 6.26
N GLU A 71 7.62 6.95 6.83
CA GLU A 71 7.77 7.28 8.26
C GLU A 71 7.24 6.15 9.14
N VAL A 72 6.02 5.69 8.88
CA VAL A 72 5.38 4.62 9.66
C VAL A 72 6.13 3.29 9.51
N LEU A 73 6.63 2.97 8.32
CA LEU A 73 7.36 1.72 8.07
C LEU A 73 8.77 1.72 8.66
N SER A 74 9.46 2.86 8.59
CA SER A 74 10.82 3.02 9.15
C SER A 74 10.80 3.23 10.66
N GLY A 75 9.68 3.68 11.23
CA GLY A 75 9.58 4.13 12.61
C GLY A 75 10.38 5.41 12.89
N GLN A 76 10.82 6.11 11.85
CA GLN A 76 11.58 7.36 11.93
C GLN A 76 10.73 8.53 11.40
N LYS A 77 10.85 9.69 12.03
CA LYS A 77 10.22 10.92 11.55
C LYS A 77 11.02 11.42 10.35
N LEU A 78 10.41 11.40 9.16
CA LEU A 78 11.01 11.94 7.95
C LEU A 78 10.54 13.39 7.87
N VAL A 79 11.45 14.33 8.10
CA VAL A 79 11.17 15.77 7.99
C VAL A 79 10.54 16.03 6.62
N SER A 80 9.23 16.28 6.59
CA SER A 80 8.57 16.73 5.38
C SER A 80 8.92 18.20 5.17
N LEU A 81 9.04 18.61 3.90
CA LEU A 81 9.31 19.97 3.41
C LEU A 81 8.23 21.02 3.78
N SER A 82 7.50 20.80 4.87
CA SER A 82 6.44 21.65 5.40
C SER A 82 6.84 22.41 6.67
N ASP A 83 8.10 22.31 7.10
CA ASP A 83 8.66 23.18 8.15
C ASP A 83 9.30 24.40 7.47
N PRO A 84 8.82 25.63 7.70
CA PRO A 84 9.67 26.82 7.66
C PRO A 84 10.66 26.83 8.84
#